data_AF-A0AAE0G841-F1
#
_entry.id   AF-A0AAE0G841-F1
#
_cell.length_a   1.000
_cell.length_b   1.000
_cell.length_c   1.000
_cell.angle_alpha   90.00
_cell.angle_beta   90.00
_cell.angle_gamma   90.00
#
_symmetry.space_group_name_H-M   'P 1'
#
loop_
_entity.id
_entity.type
_entity.pdbx_description
1 polymer ?
#
loop_
_entity_poly.entity_id
_entity_poly.type
_entity_poly.pdbx_seq_one_letter_code
_entity_poly.pdbx_strand_id
1 'polypeptide(L)'
;MRYANSRRPIQKVRMICDSIPNILKEINDKRDVAAKELLTMGNSLITDSDRRLYYFTSMGTALRKLEDTLAGRAIEAGKPGPVADQQDRYTQFCDGVMNQRLATIAKLEVGSSVIVSLDDGSELQGKLACEYSDSYAVIPKDLNDKQLYTRGLVRVCKFPLNIKPGDLIPEDVELKESKEDEDSGEDEDTEYGLEGGFKYVCIGINPGGHYVLRQLKHLELADVRPDPAWLKEMIRSNRTNDLPCFLSASLFNNIVADMVQRDWSPLCHNLLKETHAALRRVIEDTLCPTFSERFMSLQTHLREQIKFVMNAALTEARSDIESFLTLEGHPYTQNHYLFENISKKRNHLLKQRVLKRMEQFILSASNRRAQEDTKGSTLCEDLMAEFEKDENMSCEDYVAVEMEIILEAYGKVAAKRVIDQVPMILQRMTRSVESQLQRAFHQITDEQLSEMMYESSDFTTKHARMTAQLKDMDAVRAAFREMQTKRARLC
;
A
#
# COMPACT_ATOMS: atom_id res chain seq x y z
N MET A 1 76.45 29.56 62.11
CA MET A 1 76.30 28.85 60.83
C MET A 1 75.50 27.51 60.98
N ARG A 2 74.30 27.50 61.59
CA ARG A 2 73.45 26.30 61.71
C ARG A 2 71.92 26.60 61.76
N TYR A 3 71.39 27.42 60.85
CA TYR A 3 69.93 27.62 60.73
C TYR A 3 69.35 27.46 59.31
N ALA A 4 70.17 27.03 58.34
CA ALA A 4 69.72 26.88 56.94
C ALA A 4 68.90 25.59 56.66
N ASN A 5 68.81 24.65 57.62
CA ASN A 5 68.13 23.36 57.41
C ASN A 5 66.64 23.31 57.83
N SER A 6 66.08 24.36 58.44
CA SER A 6 64.70 24.35 58.99
C SER A 6 63.60 24.79 58.00
N ARG A 7 63.94 25.39 56.84
CA ARG A 7 62.94 25.86 55.85
C ARG A 7 62.46 24.81 54.83
N ARG A 8 63.19 23.70 54.69
CA ARG A 8 62.86 22.63 53.73
C ARG A 8 61.48 21.97 53.95
N PRO A 9 61.00 21.75 55.20
CA PRO A 9 59.69 21.14 55.44
C PRO A 9 58.53 22.04 54.99
N ILE A 10 58.61 23.35 55.25
CA ILE A 10 57.55 24.33 54.94
C ILE A 10 57.35 24.45 53.42
N GLN A 11 58.45 24.45 52.66
CA GLN A 11 58.38 24.52 51.20
C GLN A 11 57.73 23.26 50.60
N LYS A 12 58.02 22.07 51.13
CA LYS A 12 57.38 20.82 50.69
C LYS A 12 55.88 20.80 50.99
N VAL A 13 55.46 21.24 52.19
CA VAL A 13 54.04 21.32 52.56
C VAL A 13 53.27 22.28 51.66
N ARG A 14 53.86 23.44 51.33
CA ARG A 14 53.25 24.41 50.42
C ARG A 14 53.06 23.83 49.02
N MET A 15 54.09 23.19 48.45
CA MET A 15 53.98 22.54 47.14
C MET A 15 52.90 21.45 47.11
N ILE A 16 52.76 20.68 48.20
CA ILE A 16 51.69 19.69 48.33
C ILE A 16 50.32 20.39 48.35
N CYS A 17 50.12 21.40 49.19
CA CYS A 17 48.86 22.14 49.29
C CYS A 17 48.44 22.78 47.96
N ASP A 18 49.38 23.37 47.23
CA ASP A 18 49.12 24.04 45.96
C ASP A 18 48.78 23.03 44.84
N SER A 19 49.28 21.79 44.94
CA SER A 19 49.03 20.72 43.95
C SER A 19 47.71 19.97 44.18
N ILE A 20 47.18 19.95 45.42
CA ILE A 20 45.97 19.18 45.78
C ILE A 20 44.74 19.52 44.91
N PRO A 21 44.39 20.79 44.64
CA PRO A 21 43.23 21.11 43.81
C PRO A 21 43.31 20.54 42.39
N ASN A 22 44.49 20.58 41.78
CA ASN A 22 44.72 20.05 40.44
C ASN A 22 44.62 18.51 40.43
N ILE A 23 45.21 17.85 41.43
CA ILE A 23 45.11 16.39 41.60
C ILE A 23 43.65 15.97 41.81
N LEU A 24 42.90 16.70 42.65
CA LEU A 24 41.48 16.42 42.87
C LEU A 24 40.63 16.60 41.61
N LYS A 25 40.91 17.64 40.83
CA LYS A 25 40.26 17.84 39.53
C LYS A 25 40.52 16.65 38.60
N GLU A 26 41.78 16.25 38.45
CA GLU A 26 42.16 15.12 37.60
C GLU A 26 41.51 13.79 38.07
N ILE A 27 41.43 13.56 39.39
CA ILE A 27 40.74 12.38 39.95
C ILE A 27 39.24 12.42 39.63
N ASN A 28 38.59 13.59 39.76
CA ASN A 28 37.17 13.71 39.42
C ASN A 28 36.94 13.47 37.92
N ASP A 29 37.74 14.09 37.06
CA ASP A 29 37.61 13.94 35.61
C ASP A 29 37.79 12.47 35.20
N LYS A 30 38.82 11.79 35.72
CA LYS A 30 39.06 10.36 35.44
C LYS A 30 37.96 9.45 36.01
N ARG A 31 37.44 9.78 37.20
CA ARG A 31 36.32 9.04 37.80
C ARG A 31 35.07 9.18 36.94
N ASP A 32 34.77 10.37 36.47
CA ASP A 32 33.57 10.63 35.68
C ASP A 32 33.66 9.95 34.30
N VAL A 33 34.86 9.91 33.71
CA VAL A 33 35.13 9.08 32.51
C VAL A 33 34.93 7.59 32.81
N ALA A 34 35.53 7.06 33.88
CA ALA A 34 35.39 5.66 34.25
C ALA A 34 33.93 5.29 34.57
N ALA A 35 33.19 6.17 35.25
CA ALA A 35 31.78 5.99 35.57
C ALA A 35 30.92 5.99 34.30
N LYS A 36 31.20 6.90 33.36
CA LYS A 36 30.52 6.92 32.06
C LYS A 36 30.81 5.66 31.26
N GLU A 37 32.07 5.21 31.21
CA GLU A 37 32.44 3.95 30.54
C GLU A 37 31.75 2.74 31.17
N LEU A 38 31.72 2.65 32.51
CA LEU A 38 31.06 1.55 33.22
C LEU A 38 29.54 1.57 32.98
N LEU A 39 28.93 2.75 32.96
CA LEU A 39 27.52 2.92 32.63
C LEU A 39 27.22 2.50 31.17
N THR A 40 28.11 2.80 30.23
CA THR A 40 27.97 2.33 28.83
C THR A 40 28.21 0.83 28.69
N MET A 41 29.08 0.23 29.50
CA MET A 41 29.35 -1.20 29.48
C MET A 41 28.20 -2.01 30.09
N GLY A 42 27.44 -1.43 31.01
CA GLY A 42 26.39 -2.09 31.78
C GLY A 42 26.95 -3.06 32.83
N ASN A 43 26.06 -3.69 33.60
CA ASN A 43 26.45 -4.67 34.61
C ASN A 43 27.06 -5.92 33.95
N SER A 44 28.10 -6.48 34.58
CA SER A 44 28.63 -7.80 34.24
C SER A 44 27.69 -8.90 34.74
N LEU A 45 27.39 -9.86 33.88
CA LEU A 45 26.44 -10.95 34.13
C LEU A 45 27.19 -12.22 34.52
N ILE A 46 27.67 -12.23 35.77
CA ILE A 46 28.52 -13.31 36.29
C ILE A 46 27.70 -14.56 36.60
N THR A 47 26.52 -14.38 37.20
CA THR A 47 25.67 -15.50 37.62
C THR A 47 24.52 -15.75 36.64
N ASP A 48 24.00 -16.98 36.62
CA ASP A 48 22.84 -17.34 35.80
C ASP A 48 21.60 -16.53 36.23
N SER A 49 21.50 -16.21 37.52
CA SER A 49 20.48 -15.31 38.05
C SER A 49 20.58 -13.90 37.48
N ASP A 50 21.79 -13.36 37.28
CA ASP A 50 21.98 -12.04 36.67
C ASP A 50 21.58 -12.05 35.18
N ARG A 51 21.98 -13.11 34.44
CA ARG A 51 21.60 -13.29 33.03
C ARG A 51 20.08 -13.38 32.88
N ARG A 52 19.45 -14.18 33.73
CA ARG A 52 18.00 -14.35 33.77
C ARG A 52 17.29 -13.04 34.06
N LEU A 53 17.72 -12.33 35.10
CA LEU A 53 17.13 -11.04 35.46
C LEU A 53 17.26 -10.02 34.31
N TYR A 54 18.44 -9.92 33.71
CA TYR A 54 18.68 -9.06 32.56
C TYR A 54 17.75 -9.43 31.40
N TYR A 55 17.69 -10.72 31.05
CA TYR A 55 16.88 -11.21 29.94
C TYR A 55 15.39 -10.89 30.14
N PHE A 56 14.80 -11.29 31.27
CA PHE A 56 13.37 -11.06 31.51
C PHE A 56 13.02 -9.58 31.67
N THR A 57 13.90 -8.76 32.23
CA THR A 57 13.68 -7.31 32.33
C THR A 57 13.73 -6.64 30.95
N SER A 58 14.72 -7.01 30.13
CA SER A 58 14.86 -6.49 28.76
C SER A 58 13.69 -6.96 27.89
N MET A 59 13.35 -8.24 27.97
CA MET A 59 12.23 -8.83 27.23
C MET A 59 10.89 -8.23 27.64
N GLY A 60 10.62 -8.08 28.94
CA GLY A 60 9.39 -7.44 29.42
C GLY A 60 9.28 -5.96 29.01
N THR A 61 10.41 -5.27 28.83
CA THR A 61 10.43 -3.91 28.27
C THR A 61 10.19 -3.92 26.77
N ALA A 62 10.82 -4.85 26.05
CA ALA A 62 10.69 -5.02 24.60
C ALA A 62 9.25 -5.38 24.21
N LEU A 63 8.62 -6.32 24.92
CA LEU A 63 7.25 -6.75 24.68
C LEU A 63 6.23 -5.63 24.97
N ARG A 64 6.42 -4.85 26.04
CA ARG A 64 5.57 -3.67 26.30
C ARG A 64 5.72 -2.61 25.20
N LYS A 65 6.95 -2.33 24.76
CA LYS A 65 7.19 -1.41 23.64
C LYS A 65 6.53 -1.93 22.36
N LEU A 66 6.59 -3.23 22.11
CA LEU A 66 5.93 -3.86 20.96
C LEU A 66 4.42 -3.74 21.04
N GLU A 67 3.82 -4.05 22.19
CA GLU A 67 2.38 -3.89 22.44
C GLU A 67 1.94 -2.45 22.18
N ASP A 68 2.66 -1.47 22.73
CA ASP A 68 2.38 -0.04 22.52
C ASP A 68 2.53 0.37 21.06
N THR A 69 3.50 -0.19 20.33
CA THR A 69 3.72 0.09 18.91
C THR A 69 2.61 -0.51 18.04
N LEU A 70 2.22 -1.76 18.30
CA LEU A 70 1.13 -2.42 17.58
C LEU A 70 -0.24 -1.83 17.90
N ALA A 71 -0.43 -1.30 19.11
CA ALA A 71 -1.63 -0.58 19.50
C ALA A 71 -1.67 0.88 18.98
N GLY A 72 -0.63 1.35 18.29
CA GLY A 72 -0.53 2.73 17.81
C GLY A 72 -0.34 3.77 18.93
N ARG A 73 0.02 3.34 20.15
CA ARG A 73 0.32 4.23 21.29
C ARG A 73 1.72 4.80 21.24
N ALA A 74 2.67 4.07 20.64
CA ALA A 74 4.04 4.55 20.46
C ALA A 74 4.14 5.41 19.19
N ILE A 75 3.89 6.71 19.33
CA ILE A 75 4.22 7.69 18.29
C ILE A 75 5.63 8.20 18.61
N GLU A 76 6.66 7.61 17.99
CA GLU A 76 7.98 8.25 17.97
C GLU A 76 7.84 9.56 17.17
N ALA A 77 8.21 10.68 17.78
CA ALA A 77 8.03 12.01 17.21
C ALA A 77 8.69 12.09 15.81
N GLY A 78 7.86 12.20 14.77
CA GLY A 78 8.29 12.46 13.40
C GLY A 78 8.41 11.25 12.47
N LYS A 79 8.08 10.02 12.89
CA LYS A 79 7.95 8.89 11.96
C LYS A 79 6.48 8.48 11.82
N PRO A 80 5.94 8.34 10.58
CA PRO A 80 4.62 7.78 10.40
C PRO A 80 4.60 6.39 11.03
N GLY A 81 3.69 6.20 11.98
CA GLY A 81 3.55 4.91 12.64
C GLY A 81 3.20 3.82 11.62
N PRO A 82 3.51 2.54 11.89
CA PRO A 82 3.20 1.43 11.00
C PRO A 82 1.71 1.33 10.63
N VAL A 83 0.83 1.93 11.46
CA VAL A 83 -0.61 2.05 11.24
C VAL A 83 -0.96 2.94 10.04
N ALA A 84 -0.20 4.00 9.75
CA ALA A 84 -0.49 4.91 8.65
C ALA A 84 -0.28 4.23 7.28
N ASP A 85 0.86 3.55 7.12
CA ASP A 85 1.18 2.77 5.91
C ASP A 85 0.17 1.60 5.71
N GLN A 86 -0.32 1.02 6.81
CA GLN A 86 -1.36 -0.01 6.75
C GLN A 86 -2.69 0.52 6.22
N GLN A 87 -3.08 1.76 6.57
CA GLN A 87 -4.33 2.36 6.09
C GLN A 87 -4.30 2.63 4.58
N ASP A 88 -3.18 3.09 4.04
CA ASP A 88 -3.04 3.34 2.60
C ASP A 88 -3.13 2.04 1.80
N ARG A 89 -2.44 0.99 2.27
CA ARG A 89 -2.52 -0.35 1.65
C ARG A 89 -3.92 -0.95 1.73
N TYR A 90 -4.62 -0.72 2.85
CA TYR A 90 -6.00 -1.16 2.98
C TYR A 90 -6.92 -0.41 2.00
N THR A 91 -6.73 0.90 1.85
CA THR A 91 -7.46 1.70 0.86
C THR A 91 -7.21 1.18 -0.56
N GLN A 92 -5.94 0.95 -0.94
CA GLN A 92 -5.59 0.38 -2.24
C GLN A 92 -6.20 -1.02 -2.47
N PHE A 93 -6.22 -1.85 -1.43
CA PHE A 93 -6.90 -3.16 -1.48
C PHE A 93 -8.41 -3.00 -1.67
N CYS A 94 -9.05 -2.13 -0.90
CA CYS A 94 -10.49 -1.86 -1.02
C CYS A 94 -10.83 -1.38 -2.42
N ASP A 95 -10.10 -0.40 -2.92
CA ASP A 95 -10.26 0.12 -4.27
C ASP A 95 -10.00 -0.97 -5.31
N GLY A 96 -8.98 -1.79 -5.13
CA GLY A 96 -8.69 -2.94 -5.99
C GLY A 96 -9.85 -3.92 -6.08
N VAL A 97 -10.39 -4.38 -4.94
CA VAL A 97 -11.53 -5.31 -4.89
C VAL A 97 -12.79 -4.65 -5.46
N MET A 98 -13.01 -3.37 -5.15
CA MET A 98 -14.15 -2.61 -5.65
C MET A 98 -14.06 -2.32 -7.15
N ASN A 99 -12.86 -2.10 -7.69
CA ASN A 99 -12.62 -1.88 -9.11
C ASN A 99 -12.49 -3.19 -9.90
N GLN A 100 -12.53 -4.34 -9.22
CA GLN A 100 -12.57 -5.67 -9.82
C GLN A 100 -13.87 -6.40 -9.46
N ARG A 101 -14.96 -5.65 -9.24
CA ARG A 101 -16.30 -6.23 -9.14
C ARG A 101 -16.71 -6.80 -10.50
N LEU A 102 -17.67 -7.74 -10.52
CA LEU A 102 -18.13 -8.45 -11.73
C LEU A 102 -18.48 -7.53 -12.93
N ALA A 103 -18.94 -6.30 -12.70
CA ALA A 103 -19.17 -5.31 -13.77
C ALA A 103 -17.88 -4.82 -14.47
N THR A 104 -16.72 -5.07 -13.87
CA THR A 104 -15.38 -4.71 -14.33
C THR A 104 -14.62 -5.87 -14.96
N ILE A 105 -15.25 -7.03 -15.13
CA ILE A 105 -14.74 -8.10 -16.02
C ILE A 105 -14.55 -7.56 -17.45
N ALA A 106 -15.28 -6.50 -17.79
CA ALA A 106 -15.01 -5.71 -18.98
C ALA A 106 -14.60 -4.29 -18.59
N LYS A 107 -13.50 -4.18 -17.82
CA LYS A 107 -12.78 -2.93 -17.67
C LYS A 107 -12.61 -2.35 -19.07
N LEU A 108 -13.04 -1.11 -19.23
CA LEU A 108 -12.96 -0.37 -20.49
C LEU A 108 -11.50 -0.06 -20.77
N GLU A 109 -10.75 -1.08 -21.18
CA GLU A 109 -9.40 -0.94 -21.66
C GLU A 109 -9.41 -0.58 -23.14
N VAL A 110 -8.40 0.16 -23.57
CA VAL A 110 -8.19 0.42 -24.99
C VAL A 110 -8.13 -0.91 -25.73
N GLY A 111 -9.06 -1.13 -26.65
CA GLY A 111 -9.27 -2.35 -27.43
C GLY A 111 -10.49 -3.17 -27.02
N SER A 112 -11.08 -2.93 -25.85
CA SER A 112 -12.28 -3.63 -25.36
C SER A 112 -13.49 -3.36 -26.25
N SER A 113 -14.32 -4.38 -26.47
CA SER A 113 -15.59 -4.23 -27.17
C SER A 113 -16.60 -3.51 -26.27
N VAL A 114 -17.21 -2.45 -26.80
CA VAL A 114 -18.13 -1.57 -26.08
C VAL A 114 -19.39 -1.34 -26.87
N ILE A 115 -20.47 -1.06 -26.16
CA ILE A 115 -21.71 -0.55 -26.71
C ILE A 115 -21.86 0.89 -26.25
N VAL A 116 -21.99 1.79 -27.20
CA VAL A 116 -22.21 3.21 -26.98
C VAL A 116 -23.66 3.55 -27.27
N SER A 117 -24.36 4.13 -26.31
CA SER A 117 -25.70 4.69 -26.53
C SER A 117 -25.58 6.09 -27.15
N LEU A 118 -25.94 6.24 -28.42
CA LEU A 118 -25.86 7.52 -29.14
C LEU A 118 -27.02 8.47 -28.77
N ASP A 119 -26.86 9.74 -29.13
CA ASP A 119 -27.85 10.81 -28.89
C ASP A 119 -29.17 10.64 -29.64
N ASP A 120 -29.27 9.68 -30.56
CA ASP A 120 -30.51 9.34 -31.26
C ASP A 120 -31.23 8.12 -30.66
N GLY A 121 -30.66 7.54 -29.59
CA GLY A 121 -31.14 6.32 -28.93
C GLY A 121 -30.64 5.04 -29.57
N SER A 122 -29.92 5.10 -30.70
CA SER A 122 -29.29 3.93 -31.30
C SER A 122 -28.07 3.47 -30.49
N GLU A 123 -27.77 2.18 -30.57
CA GLU A 123 -26.61 1.59 -29.92
C GLU A 123 -25.54 1.29 -30.98
N LEU A 124 -24.33 1.79 -30.75
CA LEU A 124 -23.17 1.58 -31.61
C LEU A 124 -22.22 0.59 -30.95
N GLN A 125 -21.96 -0.54 -31.61
CA GLN A 125 -20.91 -1.47 -31.19
C GLN A 125 -19.56 -1.02 -31.75
N GLY A 126 -18.52 -1.05 -30.92
CA GLY A 126 -17.18 -0.67 -31.32
C GLY A 126 -16.10 -1.17 -30.38
N LYS A 127 -14.86 -0.73 -30.63
CA LYS A 127 -13.73 -0.94 -29.71
C LYS A 127 -13.32 0.37 -29.09
N LEU A 128 -13.03 0.36 -27.80
CA LEU A 128 -12.49 1.52 -27.10
C LEU A 128 -11.12 1.89 -27.67
N ALA A 129 -10.92 3.15 -28.06
CA ALA A 129 -9.68 3.60 -28.69
C ALA A 129 -8.76 4.36 -27.71
N CYS A 130 -9.35 5.14 -26.81
CA CYS A 130 -8.64 5.85 -25.75
C CYS A 130 -9.61 6.21 -24.61
N GLU A 131 -9.05 6.32 -23.42
CA GLU A 131 -9.70 6.80 -22.21
C GLU A 131 -9.15 8.20 -21.87
N TYR A 132 -10.05 9.15 -21.66
CA TYR A 132 -9.75 10.47 -21.08
C TYR A 132 -10.30 10.54 -19.66
N SER A 133 -9.92 11.54 -18.87
CA SER A 133 -10.37 11.69 -17.47
C SER A 133 -11.89 11.55 -17.29
N ASP A 134 -12.67 12.03 -18.27
CA ASP A 134 -14.15 12.08 -18.19
C ASP A 134 -14.86 11.64 -19.48
N SER A 135 -14.14 11.10 -20.47
CA SER A 135 -14.74 10.70 -21.75
C SER A 135 -14.00 9.56 -22.45
N TYR A 136 -14.67 8.93 -23.40
CA TYR A 136 -14.10 7.85 -24.20
C TYR A 136 -14.20 8.15 -25.69
N ALA A 137 -13.26 7.59 -26.46
CA ALA A 137 -13.36 7.50 -27.91
C ALA A 137 -13.55 6.04 -28.32
N VAL A 138 -14.47 5.79 -29.25
CA VAL A 138 -14.83 4.43 -29.70
C VAL A 138 -14.68 4.33 -31.21
N ILE A 139 -14.03 3.28 -31.68
CA ILE A 139 -13.93 2.91 -33.09
C ILE A 139 -15.11 1.98 -33.43
N PRO A 140 -16.06 2.40 -34.28
CA PRO A 140 -17.17 1.55 -34.72
C PRO A 140 -16.69 0.22 -35.30
N LYS A 141 -17.41 -0.87 -35.01
CA LYS A 141 -17.11 -2.22 -35.53
C LYS A 141 -17.13 -2.31 -37.06
N ASP A 142 -17.89 -1.41 -37.69
CA ASP A 142 -18.11 -1.40 -39.14
C ASP A 142 -16.99 -0.68 -39.92
N LEU A 143 -16.06 -0.01 -39.22
CA LEU A 143 -14.85 0.54 -39.83
C LEU A 143 -13.74 -0.51 -39.91
N ASN A 144 -13.36 -0.91 -41.13
CA ASN A 144 -12.20 -1.78 -41.36
C ASN A 144 -10.88 -1.01 -41.10
N ASP A 145 -9.86 -1.67 -40.55
CA ASP A 145 -8.48 -1.16 -40.42
C ASP A 145 -7.98 -0.45 -41.68
N LYS A 146 -8.28 -0.98 -42.88
CA LYS A 146 -7.92 -0.33 -44.16
C LYS A 146 -8.54 1.05 -44.34
N GLN A 147 -9.78 1.24 -43.89
CA GLN A 147 -10.49 2.53 -43.95
C GLN A 147 -9.99 3.52 -42.91
N LEU A 148 -9.50 3.04 -41.76
CA LEU A 148 -8.80 3.87 -40.78
C LEU A 148 -7.49 4.41 -41.38
N TYR A 149 -6.69 3.54 -42.04
CA TYR A 149 -5.46 3.93 -42.73
C TYR A 149 -5.68 4.88 -43.91
N THR A 150 -6.71 4.65 -44.75
CA THR A 150 -6.99 5.55 -45.89
C THR A 150 -7.55 6.90 -45.44
N ARG A 151 -8.14 6.99 -44.25
CA ARG A 151 -8.66 8.25 -43.67
C ARG A 151 -7.65 8.94 -42.75
N GLY A 152 -6.40 8.49 -42.69
CA GLY A 152 -5.37 9.12 -41.88
C GLY A 152 -5.59 8.99 -40.36
N LEU A 153 -6.47 8.09 -39.93
CA LEU A 153 -6.66 7.75 -38.53
C LEU A 153 -5.67 6.64 -38.18
N VAL A 154 -4.75 6.95 -37.26
CA VAL A 154 -3.87 6.02 -36.53
C VAL A 154 -2.50 5.75 -37.17
N ARG A 155 -1.51 6.52 -36.68
CA ARG A 155 -0.33 5.94 -36.04
C ARG A 155 -0.45 6.24 -34.55
N VAL A 156 -1.08 5.35 -33.77
CA VAL A 156 -1.01 5.44 -32.30
C VAL A 156 0.39 4.99 -31.92
N CYS A 157 1.32 5.92 -31.92
CA CYS A 157 2.66 5.68 -31.42
C CYS A 157 2.62 5.69 -29.90
N LYS A 158 2.87 4.54 -29.26
CA LYS A 158 3.43 4.53 -27.91
C LYS A 158 4.87 5.07 -28.01
N PHE A 159 5.08 6.35 -27.69
CA PHE A 159 6.41 6.87 -27.35
C PHE A 159 6.33 7.57 -25.98
N PRO A 160 7.30 7.35 -25.09
CA PRO A 160 7.48 8.19 -23.92
C PRO A 160 8.19 9.47 -24.36
N LEU A 161 7.46 10.57 -24.50
CA LEU A 161 8.07 11.89 -24.75
C LEU A 161 8.19 12.62 -23.41
N ASN A 162 9.41 12.70 -22.89
CA ASN A 162 9.80 13.64 -21.83
C ASN A 162 9.96 15.02 -22.47
N ILE A 163 8.90 15.84 -22.47
CA ILE A 163 8.96 17.25 -22.88
C ILE A 163 8.70 18.09 -21.63
N LYS A 164 9.58 19.06 -21.35
CA LYS A 164 9.43 19.97 -20.20
C LYS A 164 8.48 21.13 -20.57
N PRO A 165 7.75 21.72 -19.61
CA PRO A 165 6.90 22.87 -19.89
C PRO A 165 7.74 24.08 -20.32
N GLY A 166 7.61 24.52 -21.58
CA GLY A 166 8.30 25.70 -22.11
C GLY A 166 8.96 25.52 -23.47
N ASP A 167 9.07 24.29 -23.97
CA ASP A 167 9.67 24.03 -25.28
C ASP A 167 8.74 24.51 -26.42
N LEU A 168 9.18 25.54 -27.15
CA LEU A 168 8.57 25.97 -28.41
C LEU A 168 9.04 25.03 -29.53
N ILE A 169 8.08 24.36 -30.19
CA ILE A 169 8.35 23.51 -31.36
C ILE A 169 8.56 24.44 -32.57
N PRO A 170 9.68 24.35 -33.32
CA PRO A 170 9.90 25.16 -34.52
C PRO A 170 8.89 24.83 -35.62
N GLU A 171 8.35 25.84 -36.29
CA GLU A 171 7.32 25.68 -37.35
C GLU A 171 7.84 25.12 -38.68
N ASP A 172 9.15 25.01 -38.90
CA ASP A 172 9.69 24.49 -40.17
C ASP A 172 10.89 23.56 -39.91
N VAL A 173 10.70 22.25 -40.15
CA VAL A 173 11.81 21.29 -40.24
C VAL A 173 11.80 20.67 -41.64
N GLU A 174 12.61 21.25 -42.53
CA GLU A 174 13.07 20.57 -43.74
C GLU A 174 13.94 19.36 -43.36
N LEU A 175 13.60 18.19 -43.90
CA LEU A 175 14.43 16.99 -43.81
C LEU A 175 15.76 17.23 -44.52
N LYS A 176 16.86 17.29 -43.76
CA LYS A 176 18.22 17.06 -44.27
C LYS A 176 18.82 15.82 -43.62
N GLU A 177 19.34 14.94 -44.47
CA GLU A 177 20.06 13.72 -44.12
C GLU A 177 21.49 14.04 -43.62
N SER A 178 21.92 13.26 -42.61
CA SER A 178 23.30 13.04 -42.11
C SER A 178 24.01 14.25 -41.44
N LYS A 179 24.77 14.13 -40.34
CA LYS A 179 25.79 13.15 -39.93
C LYS A 179 26.00 13.10 -38.40
N GLU A 180 26.71 12.05 -37.98
CA GLU A 180 27.33 11.75 -36.68
C GLU A 180 28.17 12.90 -36.07
N ASP A 181 28.17 13.03 -34.73
CA ASP A 181 29.34 12.91 -33.83
C ASP A 181 29.02 13.33 -32.38
N GLU A 182 29.95 13.00 -31.48
CA GLU A 182 29.83 12.63 -30.07
C GLU A 182 29.87 13.77 -29.01
N ASP A 183 29.47 13.40 -27.78
CA ASP A 183 30.18 13.60 -26.49
C ASP A 183 29.77 14.68 -25.44
N SER A 184 29.71 14.17 -24.19
CA SER A 184 29.97 14.75 -22.86
C SER A 184 28.95 15.64 -22.10
N GLY A 185 28.75 15.29 -20.81
CA GLY A 185 28.87 16.27 -19.70
C GLY A 185 27.69 16.46 -18.71
N GLU A 186 27.71 15.70 -17.61
CA GLU A 186 27.44 16.02 -16.18
C GLU A 186 26.34 17.01 -15.70
N ASP A 187 25.48 16.46 -14.82
CA ASP A 187 24.91 16.94 -13.53
C ASP A 187 24.60 18.43 -13.25
N GLU A 188 23.35 18.71 -12.87
CA GLU A 188 23.01 19.47 -11.65
C GLU A 188 21.52 19.30 -11.25
N ASP A 189 21.30 18.95 -9.98
CA ASP A 189 20.00 18.81 -9.33
C ASP A 189 19.35 20.19 -9.10
N THR A 190 18.09 20.35 -9.48
CA THR A 190 17.24 21.44 -8.95
C THR A 190 15.79 20.98 -8.77
N GLU A 191 15.39 20.94 -7.51
CA GLU A 191 14.06 20.63 -6.99
C GLU A 191 13.13 21.83 -7.19
N TYR A 192 12.08 21.67 -8.00
CA TYR A 192 10.88 22.52 -7.96
C TYR A 192 9.65 21.64 -8.20
N GLY A 193 8.73 21.64 -7.23
CA GLY A 193 7.45 20.96 -7.33
C GLY A 193 6.52 21.66 -8.32
N LEU A 194 5.79 20.86 -9.11
CA LEU A 194 4.66 21.31 -9.92
C LEU A 194 3.63 20.17 -10.05
N GLU A 195 2.38 20.50 -9.73
CA GLU A 195 1.19 19.74 -10.08
C GLU A 195 1.10 19.64 -11.62
N GLY A 196 1.41 18.46 -12.15
CA GLY A 196 1.40 18.18 -13.58
C GLY A 196 0.03 17.74 -14.08
N GLY A 197 -0.76 18.69 -14.61
CA GLY A 197 -1.85 18.36 -15.52
C GLY A 197 -1.27 17.89 -16.86
N PHE A 198 -1.57 16.66 -17.27
CA PHE A 198 -1.15 16.13 -18.57
C PHE A 198 -1.87 16.89 -19.70
N LYS A 199 -1.13 17.63 -20.52
CA LYS A 199 -1.58 18.08 -21.85
C LYS A 199 -1.01 17.14 -22.89
N TYR A 200 -1.87 16.31 -23.49
CA TYR A 200 -1.50 15.52 -24.66
C TYR A 200 -1.73 16.35 -25.94
N VAL A 201 -0.67 16.52 -26.72
CA VAL A 201 -0.69 17.15 -28.04
C VAL A 201 -0.85 16.05 -29.08
N CYS A 202 -1.97 16.04 -29.82
CA CYS A 202 -2.13 15.20 -31.00
C CYS A 202 -1.39 15.86 -32.17
N ILE A 203 -0.22 15.33 -32.54
CA ILE A 203 0.52 15.78 -33.72
C ILE A 203 -0.16 15.21 -34.98
N GLY A 204 -0.91 16.06 -35.68
CA GLY A 204 -1.43 15.75 -37.02
C GLY A 204 -0.40 16.10 -38.09
N ILE A 205 0.36 15.11 -38.59
CA ILE A 205 1.23 15.30 -39.76
C ILE A 205 0.40 15.07 -41.03
N ASN A 206 -0.50 16.02 -41.36
CA ASN A 206 -0.92 16.28 -42.73
C ASN A 206 -1.81 17.53 -42.83
N PRO A 207 -1.57 18.48 -43.75
CA PRO A 207 -2.41 19.66 -43.94
C PRO A 207 -3.86 19.36 -44.37
N GLY A 208 -4.18 18.10 -44.70
CA GLY A 208 -5.55 17.64 -45.01
C GLY A 208 -6.24 16.84 -43.89
N GLY A 209 -5.60 16.60 -42.74
CA GLY A 209 -6.04 15.65 -41.70
C GLY A 209 -7.01 16.18 -40.64
N HIS A 210 -7.30 17.49 -40.62
CA HIS A 210 -8.14 18.12 -39.59
C HIS A 210 -9.60 17.66 -39.56
N TYR A 211 -10.06 16.88 -40.55
CA TYR A 211 -11.45 16.46 -40.64
C TYR A 211 -11.80 15.20 -39.86
N VAL A 212 -10.83 14.38 -39.46
CA VAL A 212 -11.15 13.01 -39.01
C VAL A 212 -11.20 12.85 -37.49
N LEU A 213 -10.47 13.68 -36.74
CA LEU A 213 -10.67 13.80 -35.28
C LEU A 213 -12.01 14.43 -34.92
N ARG A 214 -12.66 15.16 -35.84
CA ARG A 214 -14.04 15.66 -35.68
C ARG A 214 -15.11 14.55 -35.65
N GLN A 215 -14.75 13.32 -35.98
CA GLN A 215 -15.67 12.16 -35.97
C GLN A 215 -15.55 11.29 -34.71
N LEU A 216 -14.54 11.51 -33.87
CA LEU A 216 -14.52 10.90 -32.54
C LEU A 216 -15.41 11.76 -31.65
N LYS A 217 -16.69 11.37 -31.54
CA LYS A 217 -17.59 11.96 -30.54
C LYS A 217 -16.96 11.72 -29.16
N HIS A 218 -16.77 12.78 -28.39
CA HIS A 218 -16.58 12.64 -26.95
C HIS A 218 -17.86 12.04 -26.38
N LEU A 219 -17.75 10.82 -25.87
CA LEU A 219 -18.85 10.11 -25.24
C LEU A 219 -18.69 10.23 -23.73
N GLU A 220 -19.77 10.62 -23.05
CA GLU A 220 -19.80 10.60 -21.60
C GLU A 220 -19.68 9.16 -21.10
N LEU A 221 -19.02 8.96 -19.95
CA LEU A 221 -18.87 7.64 -19.31
C LEU A 221 -20.23 6.95 -19.09
N ALA A 222 -21.30 7.72 -18.88
CA ALA A 222 -22.65 7.19 -18.69
C ALA A 222 -23.22 6.50 -19.95
N ASP A 223 -22.70 6.83 -21.14
CA ASP A 223 -23.18 6.32 -22.43
C ASP A 223 -22.38 5.13 -22.96
N VAL A 224 -21.29 4.75 -22.28
CA VAL A 224 -20.43 3.65 -22.69
C VAL A 224 -20.60 2.49 -21.71
N ARG A 225 -21.17 1.39 -22.20
CA ARG A 225 -21.22 0.13 -21.46
C ARG A 225 -20.36 -0.93 -22.12
N PRO A 226 -19.77 -1.85 -21.35
CA PRO A 226 -19.07 -2.98 -21.95
C PRO A 226 -20.05 -3.87 -22.73
N ASP A 227 -19.59 -4.46 -23.84
CA ASP A 227 -20.42 -5.37 -24.61
C ASP A 227 -20.58 -6.72 -23.86
N PRO A 228 -21.80 -7.17 -23.52
CA PRO A 228 -22.04 -8.46 -22.89
C PRO A 228 -21.81 -9.64 -23.84
N ALA A 229 -21.22 -9.45 -25.03
CA ALA A 229 -20.87 -10.51 -25.97
C ALA A 229 -20.08 -11.67 -25.35
N TRP A 230 -19.17 -11.40 -24.41
CA TRP A 230 -18.45 -12.46 -23.69
C TRP A 230 -19.39 -13.35 -22.89
N LEU A 231 -20.38 -12.74 -22.22
CA LEU A 231 -21.37 -13.43 -21.42
C LEU A 231 -22.36 -14.19 -22.32
N LYS A 232 -22.71 -13.62 -23.48
CA LYS A 232 -23.50 -14.33 -24.50
C LYS A 232 -22.80 -15.59 -24.98
N GLU A 233 -21.51 -15.51 -25.27
CA GLU A 233 -20.73 -16.68 -25.70
C GLU A 233 -20.64 -17.73 -24.60
N MET A 234 -20.45 -17.30 -23.34
CA MET A 234 -20.48 -18.21 -22.20
C MET A 234 -21.87 -18.84 -22.00
N ILE A 235 -22.95 -18.08 -22.15
CA ILE A 235 -24.33 -18.58 -22.06
C ILE A 235 -24.58 -19.63 -23.15
N ARG A 236 -24.18 -19.36 -24.40
CA ARG A 236 -24.30 -20.33 -25.51
C ARG A 236 -23.50 -21.60 -25.24
N SER A 237 -22.26 -21.45 -24.80
CA SER A 237 -21.33 -22.57 -24.56
C SER A 237 -21.74 -23.45 -23.37
N ASN A 238 -22.44 -22.88 -22.38
CA ASN A 238 -22.88 -23.59 -21.18
C ASN A 238 -24.39 -23.88 -21.18
N ARG A 239 -25.05 -23.75 -22.33
CA ARG A 239 -26.49 -23.97 -22.44
C ARG A 239 -26.81 -25.44 -22.22
N THR A 240 -27.62 -25.71 -21.20
CA THR A 240 -28.21 -27.02 -20.93
C THR A 240 -29.49 -27.20 -21.75
N ASN A 241 -30.14 -28.36 -21.61
CA ASN A 241 -31.47 -28.60 -22.19
C ASN A 241 -32.60 -27.84 -21.45
N ASP A 242 -32.26 -26.93 -20.54
CA ASP A 242 -33.23 -26.13 -19.80
C ASP A 242 -33.87 -25.04 -20.68
N LEU A 243 -35.03 -24.55 -20.26
CA LEU A 243 -35.73 -23.48 -20.97
C LEU A 243 -34.86 -22.21 -21.02
N PRO A 244 -34.74 -21.56 -22.19
CA PRO A 244 -33.78 -20.47 -22.38
C PRO A 244 -34.12 -19.20 -21.59
N CYS A 245 -35.33 -19.08 -21.06
CA CYS A 245 -35.72 -17.95 -20.21
C CYS A 245 -35.20 -18.03 -18.77
N PHE A 246 -34.65 -19.18 -18.33
CA PHE A 246 -34.09 -19.31 -16.98
C PHE A 246 -32.59 -19.04 -16.97
N LEU A 247 -32.17 -18.26 -15.97
CA LEU A 247 -30.77 -18.02 -15.70
C LEU A 247 -30.11 -19.31 -15.17
N SER A 248 -29.00 -19.71 -15.79
CA SER A 248 -28.22 -20.86 -15.34
C SER A 248 -27.47 -20.53 -14.06
N ALA A 249 -27.90 -21.12 -12.94
CA ALA A 249 -27.22 -20.99 -11.65
C ALA A 249 -25.78 -21.54 -11.72
N SER A 250 -25.56 -22.62 -12.47
CA SER A 250 -24.22 -23.20 -12.65
C SER A 250 -23.27 -22.23 -13.35
N LEU A 251 -23.75 -21.53 -14.40
CA LEU A 251 -22.96 -20.52 -15.08
C LEU A 251 -22.62 -19.36 -14.15
N PHE A 252 -23.60 -18.87 -13.39
CA PHE A 252 -23.39 -17.83 -12.39
C PHE A 252 -22.33 -18.24 -11.36
N ASN A 253 -22.43 -19.45 -10.80
CA ASN A 253 -21.46 -19.99 -9.85
C ASN A 253 -20.05 -20.05 -10.45
N ASN A 254 -19.92 -20.51 -11.69
CA ASN A 254 -18.62 -20.60 -12.36
C ASN A 254 -17.99 -19.22 -12.59
N ILE A 255 -18.79 -18.22 -13.01
CA ILE A 255 -18.29 -16.85 -13.21
C ILE A 255 -17.82 -16.26 -11.88
N VAL A 256 -18.59 -16.43 -10.80
CA VAL A 256 -18.20 -15.95 -9.46
C VAL A 256 -16.92 -16.64 -9.00
N ALA A 257 -16.82 -17.97 -9.13
CA ALA A 257 -15.63 -18.71 -8.73
C ALA A 257 -14.38 -18.26 -9.50
N ASP A 258 -14.49 -18.07 -10.82
CA ASP A 258 -13.39 -17.56 -11.65
C ASP A 258 -12.95 -16.16 -11.22
N MET A 259 -13.89 -15.23 -10.98
CA MET A 259 -13.57 -13.89 -10.49
C MET A 259 -12.86 -13.93 -9.14
N VAL A 260 -13.39 -14.68 -8.17
CA VAL A 260 -12.79 -14.77 -6.83
C VAL A 260 -11.34 -15.28 -6.94
N GLN A 261 -11.11 -16.28 -7.79
CA GLN A 261 -9.79 -16.87 -7.95
C GLN A 261 -8.82 -16.02 -8.76
N ARG A 262 -9.27 -15.42 -9.88
CA ARG A 262 -8.41 -14.66 -10.79
C ARG A 262 -8.16 -13.24 -10.31
N ASP A 263 -9.20 -12.59 -9.80
CA ASP A 263 -9.18 -11.15 -9.58
C ASP A 263 -8.92 -10.85 -8.08
N TRP A 264 -9.66 -11.49 -7.16
CA TRP A 264 -9.55 -11.16 -5.73
C TRP A 264 -8.45 -11.89 -4.97
N SER A 265 -8.19 -13.16 -5.30
CA SER A 265 -7.15 -13.95 -4.63
C SER A 265 -5.75 -13.28 -4.67
N PRO A 266 -5.27 -12.78 -5.82
CA PRO A 266 -3.98 -12.07 -5.87
C PRO A 266 -3.95 -10.83 -4.97
N LEU A 267 -5.03 -10.04 -4.91
CA LEU A 267 -5.11 -8.85 -4.07
C LEU A 267 -5.01 -9.21 -2.58
N CYS A 268 -5.75 -10.24 -2.15
CA CYS A 268 -5.73 -10.73 -0.77
C CYS A 268 -4.32 -11.22 -0.37
N HIS A 269 -3.66 -11.98 -1.25
CA HIS A 269 -2.31 -12.49 -0.99
C HIS A 269 -1.25 -11.39 -1.02
N ASN A 270 -1.41 -10.37 -1.87
CA ASN A 270 -0.50 -9.23 -1.86
C ASN A 270 -0.62 -8.43 -0.55
N LEU A 271 -1.85 -8.14 -0.11
CA LEU A 271 -2.09 -7.47 1.17
C LEU A 271 -1.50 -8.26 2.35
N LEU A 272 -1.67 -9.59 2.36
CA LEU A 272 -1.06 -10.47 3.37
C LEU A 272 0.47 -10.35 3.37
N LYS A 273 1.10 -10.44 2.19
CA LYS A 273 2.56 -10.34 2.03
C LYS A 273 3.10 -9.01 2.53
N GLU A 274 2.46 -7.91 2.14
CA GLU A 274 2.84 -6.57 2.55
C GLU A 274 2.66 -6.35 4.05
N THR A 275 1.54 -6.81 4.61
CA THR A 275 1.26 -6.74 6.05
C THR A 275 2.27 -7.55 6.85
N HIS A 276 2.58 -8.77 6.41
CA HIS A 276 3.60 -9.61 7.03
C HIS A 276 4.98 -8.94 7.01
N ALA A 277 5.37 -8.35 5.88
CA ALA A 277 6.65 -7.63 5.76
C ALA A 277 6.72 -6.41 6.70
N ALA A 278 5.64 -5.62 6.78
CA ALA A 278 5.57 -4.47 7.68
C ALA A 278 5.62 -4.90 9.15
N LEU A 279 4.79 -5.88 9.54
CA LEU A 279 4.75 -6.41 10.89
C LEU A 279 6.11 -6.96 11.32
N ARG A 280 6.78 -7.71 10.44
CA ARG A 280 8.13 -8.22 10.69
C ARG A 280 9.12 -7.09 10.99
N ARG A 281 9.15 -6.04 10.16
CA ARG A 281 10.04 -4.88 10.38
C ARG A 281 9.76 -4.22 11.73
N VAL A 282 8.50 -3.96 12.05
CA VAL A 282 8.10 -3.36 13.34
C VAL A 282 8.60 -4.20 14.51
N ILE A 283 8.44 -5.53 14.44
CA ILE A 283 8.89 -6.43 15.50
C ILE A 283 10.41 -6.43 15.60
N GLU A 284 11.14 -6.54 14.49
CA GLU A 284 12.60 -6.52 14.47
C GLU A 284 13.16 -5.19 14.98
N ASP A 285 12.61 -4.06 14.55
CA ASP A 285 12.99 -2.69 14.94
C ASP A 285 12.66 -2.38 16.40
N THR A 286 11.64 -3.04 16.97
CA THR A 286 11.26 -2.85 18.37
C THR A 286 12.04 -3.76 19.31
N LEU A 287 12.16 -5.03 18.96
CA LEU A 287 12.75 -6.04 19.84
C LEU A 287 14.28 -6.03 19.78
N CYS A 288 14.90 -5.98 18.59
CA CYS A 288 16.35 -6.15 18.46
C CYS A 288 17.15 -5.05 19.20
N PRO A 289 16.79 -3.76 19.13
CA PRO A 289 17.54 -2.70 19.82
C PRO A 289 17.42 -2.77 21.35
N THR A 290 16.42 -3.47 21.88
CA THR A 290 16.24 -3.59 23.35
C THR A 290 17.31 -4.48 23.99
N PHE A 291 17.97 -5.34 23.21
CA PHE A 291 19.05 -6.20 23.69
C PHE A 291 20.40 -5.61 23.31
N SER A 292 21.30 -5.50 24.30
CA SER A 292 22.67 -5.03 24.08
C SER A 292 23.38 -5.79 22.96
N GLU A 293 24.03 -5.05 22.06
CA GLU A 293 24.86 -5.56 20.96
C GLU A 293 26.00 -6.47 21.44
N ARG A 294 26.37 -6.41 22.73
CA ARG A 294 27.37 -7.29 23.32
C ARG A 294 26.96 -8.78 23.30
N PHE A 295 25.66 -9.08 23.13
CA PHE A 295 25.12 -10.44 23.09
C PHE A 295 24.62 -10.81 21.69
N MET A 296 25.52 -10.87 20.71
CA MET A 296 25.19 -11.16 19.31
C MET A 296 24.53 -12.53 19.12
N SER A 297 24.94 -13.56 19.88
CA SER A 297 24.32 -14.89 19.83
C SER A 297 22.87 -14.85 20.29
N LEU A 298 22.57 -14.15 21.38
CA LEU A 298 21.20 -13.94 21.85
C LEU A 298 20.37 -13.17 20.80
N GLN A 299 20.89 -12.08 20.24
CA GLN A 299 20.17 -11.34 19.19
C GLN A 299 19.87 -12.22 17.97
N THR A 300 20.81 -13.06 17.56
CA THR A 300 20.64 -13.98 16.43
C THR A 300 19.54 -14.99 16.73
N HIS A 301 19.57 -15.60 17.92
CA HIS A 301 18.53 -16.52 18.36
C HIS A 301 17.15 -15.86 18.41
N LEU A 302 17.05 -14.64 18.94
CA LEU A 302 15.79 -13.89 18.97
C LEU A 302 15.25 -13.61 17.57
N ARG A 303 16.11 -13.23 16.61
CA ARG A 303 15.71 -13.05 15.20
C ARG A 303 15.21 -14.35 14.57
N GLU A 304 15.83 -15.48 14.89
CA GLU A 304 15.38 -16.79 14.42
C GLU A 304 14.01 -17.16 14.99
N GLN A 305 13.79 -16.91 16.28
CA GLN A 305 12.48 -17.10 16.93
C GLN A 305 11.41 -16.20 16.33
N ILE A 306 11.72 -14.92 16.10
CA ILE A 306 10.82 -13.97 15.42
C ILE A 306 10.46 -14.51 14.04
N LYS A 307 11.46 -14.91 13.24
CA LYS A 307 11.23 -15.47 11.90
C LYS A 307 10.36 -16.72 11.95
N PHE A 308 10.59 -17.62 12.91
CA PHE A 308 9.79 -18.83 13.09
C PHE A 308 8.31 -18.50 13.39
N VAL A 309 8.06 -17.65 14.40
CA VAL A 309 6.70 -17.23 14.79
C VAL A 309 6.00 -16.50 13.64
N MET A 310 6.69 -15.59 12.96
CA MET A 310 6.15 -14.84 11.83
C MET A 310 5.73 -15.77 10.67
N ASN A 311 6.56 -16.76 10.35
CA ASN A 311 6.25 -17.73 9.30
C ASN A 311 5.06 -18.62 9.66
N ALA A 312 4.93 -19.01 10.93
CA ALA A 312 3.79 -19.77 11.42
C ALA A 312 2.49 -18.96 11.29
N ALA A 313 2.51 -17.71 11.74
CA ALA A 313 1.36 -16.79 11.64
C ALA A 313 0.99 -16.48 10.18
N LEU A 314 1.99 -16.32 9.29
CA LEU A 314 1.77 -16.16 7.85
C LEU A 314 1.06 -17.38 7.24
N THR A 315 1.49 -18.59 7.62
CA THR A 315 0.92 -19.84 7.10
C THR A 315 -0.53 -20.00 7.55
N GLU A 316 -0.82 -19.71 8.83
CA GLU A 316 -2.17 -19.72 9.39
C GLU A 316 -3.08 -18.69 8.68
N ALA A 317 -2.64 -17.44 8.58
CA ALA A 317 -3.42 -16.38 7.93
C ALA A 317 -3.65 -16.66 6.44
N ARG A 318 -2.67 -17.25 5.75
CA ARG A 318 -2.81 -17.70 4.37
C ARG A 318 -3.88 -18.78 4.24
N SER A 319 -3.85 -19.79 5.11
CA SER A 319 -4.86 -20.86 5.14
C SER A 319 -6.26 -20.30 5.41
N ASP A 320 -6.38 -19.34 6.33
CA ASP A 320 -7.65 -18.66 6.62
C ASP A 320 -8.19 -17.90 5.40
N ILE A 321 -7.32 -17.17 4.68
CA ILE A 321 -7.70 -16.44 3.45
C ILE A 321 -8.11 -17.43 2.35
N GLU A 322 -7.35 -18.49 2.13
CA GLU A 322 -7.66 -19.51 1.11
C GLU A 322 -8.99 -20.21 1.41
N SER A 323 -9.25 -20.55 2.68
CA SER A 323 -10.52 -21.12 3.11
C SER A 323 -11.69 -20.15 2.89
N PHE A 324 -11.51 -18.88 3.26
CA PHE A 324 -12.52 -17.85 3.04
C PHE A 324 -12.82 -17.62 1.55
N LEU A 325 -11.79 -17.51 0.70
CA LEU A 325 -11.96 -17.33 -0.74
C LEU A 325 -12.61 -18.56 -1.39
N THR A 326 -12.29 -19.77 -0.92
CA THR A 326 -12.97 -20.99 -1.35
C THR A 326 -14.47 -20.91 -1.07
N LEU A 327 -14.87 -20.39 0.09
CA LEU A 327 -16.29 -20.18 0.41
C LEU A 327 -16.93 -19.09 -0.46
N GLU A 328 -16.25 -17.96 -0.69
CA GLU A 328 -16.76 -16.89 -1.55
C GLU A 328 -16.89 -17.31 -3.02
N GLY A 329 -16.08 -18.27 -3.47
CA GLY A 329 -16.23 -18.89 -4.79
C GLY A 329 -17.53 -19.70 -4.97
N HIS A 330 -18.26 -19.98 -3.89
CA HIS A 330 -19.56 -20.65 -3.90
C HIS A 330 -20.65 -19.64 -3.53
N PRO A 331 -21.26 -18.96 -4.52
CA PRO A 331 -22.05 -17.79 -4.20
C PRO A 331 -23.30 -18.13 -3.41
N TYR A 332 -23.39 -17.53 -2.22
CA TYR A 332 -24.55 -17.64 -1.35
C TYR A 332 -24.80 -16.31 -0.64
N THR A 333 -26.06 -15.94 -0.46
CA THR A 333 -26.44 -14.82 0.41
C THR A 333 -27.92 -14.89 0.80
N GLN A 334 -28.21 -14.51 2.04
CA GLN A 334 -29.58 -14.19 2.51
C GLN A 334 -29.78 -12.68 2.70
N ASN A 335 -28.83 -11.89 2.21
CA ASN A 335 -28.85 -10.45 2.42
C ASN A 335 -29.89 -9.79 1.50
N HIS A 336 -30.87 -9.10 2.09
CA HIS A 336 -31.90 -8.37 1.35
C HIS A 336 -31.34 -7.31 0.40
N TYR A 337 -30.12 -6.79 0.66
CA TYR A 337 -29.45 -5.85 -0.23
C TYR A 337 -29.22 -6.40 -1.64
N LEU A 338 -29.16 -7.72 -1.85
CA LEU A 338 -29.04 -8.29 -3.19
C LEU A 338 -30.24 -7.88 -4.05
N PHE A 339 -31.46 -8.15 -3.57
CA PHE A 339 -32.69 -7.83 -4.30
C PHE A 339 -32.90 -6.32 -4.46
N GLU A 340 -32.51 -5.54 -3.46
CA GLU A 340 -32.53 -4.09 -3.54
C GLU A 340 -31.57 -3.58 -4.63
N ASN A 341 -30.34 -4.10 -4.69
CA ASN A 341 -29.35 -3.73 -5.71
C ASN A 341 -29.81 -4.15 -7.12
N ILE A 342 -30.38 -5.35 -7.29
CA ILE A 342 -30.96 -5.80 -8.57
C ILE A 342 -32.07 -4.85 -9.01
N SER A 343 -33.02 -4.55 -8.11
CA SER A 343 -34.16 -3.66 -8.41
C SER A 343 -33.70 -2.25 -8.76
N LYS A 344 -32.73 -1.71 -8.01
CA LYS A 344 -32.11 -0.41 -8.29
C LYS A 344 -31.47 -0.39 -9.67
N LYS A 345 -30.73 -1.44 -10.05
CA LYS A 345 -30.05 -1.52 -11.35
C LYS A 345 -31.03 -1.61 -12.52
N ARG A 346 -32.03 -2.49 -12.45
CA ARG A 346 -33.10 -2.57 -13.44
C ARG A 346 -33.80 -1.22 -13.64
N ASN A 347 -34.21 -0.59 -12.55
CA ASN A 347 -34.90 0.70 -12.60
C ASN A 347 -33.99 1.84 -13.06
N HIS A 348 -32.71 1.81 -12.72
CA HIS A 348 -31.76 2.83 -13.13
C HIS A 348 -31.57 2.84 -14.65
N LEU A 349 -31.36 1.65 -15.26
CA LEU A 349 -31.22 1.53 -16.71
C LEU A 349 -32.46 2.03 -17.44
N LEU A 350 -33.65 1.59 -17.01
CA LEU A 350 -34.90 2.06 -17.59
C LEU A 350 -35.07 3.57 -17.43
N LYS A 351 -34.82 4.11 -16.23
CA LYS A 351 -34.90 5.54 -15.96
C LYS A 351 -33.94 6.35 -16.83
N GLN A 352 -32.71 5.88 -17.02
CA GLN A 352 -31.73 6.53 -17.89
C GLN A 352 -32.22 6.57 -19.35
N ARG A 353 -32.71 5.45 -19.88
CA ARG A 353 -33.25 5.40 -21.25
C ARG A 353 -34.43 6.36 -21.44
N VAL A 354 -35.39 6.33 -20.51
CA VAL A 354 -36.55 7.22 -20.52
C VAL A 354 -36.15 8.69 -20.45
N LEU A 355 -35.26 9.06 -19.52
CA LEU A 355 -34.80 10.45 -19.40
C LEU A 355 -34.05 10.92 -20.64
N LYS A 356 -33.17 10.08 -21.19
CA LYS A 356 -32.43 10.38 -22.43
C LYS A 356 -33.40 10.61 -23.59
N ARG A 357 -34.44 9.78 -23.73
CA ARG A 357 -35.45 9.96 -24.78
C ARG A 357 -36.28 11.23 -24.59
N MET A 358 -36.62 11.57 -23.36
CA MET A 358 -37.31 12.83 -23.04
C MET A 358 -36.45 14.05 -23.39
N GLU A 359 -35.16 14.02 -23.06
CA GLU A 359 -34.22 15.09 -23.38
C GLU A 359 -34.07 15.27 -24.89
N GLN A 360 -33.89 14.18 -25.64
CA GLN A 360 -33.86 14.19 -27.11
C GLN A 360 -35.13 14.81 -27.71
N PHE A 361 -36.29 14.46 -27.17
CA PHE A 361 -37.55 15.04 -27.61
C PHE A 361 -37.58 16.55 -27.39
N ILE A 362 -37.18 17.03 -26.20
CA ILE A 362 -37.11 18.47 -25.86
C ILE A 362 -36.15 19.22 -26.79
N LEU A 363 -34.95 18.66 -27.03
CA LEU A 363 -33.95 19.23 -27.94
C LEU A 363 -34.46 19.25 -29.40
N SER A 364 -35.15 18.20 -29.84
CA SER A 364 -35.73 18.17 -31.19
C SER A 364 -36.92 19.11 -31.34
N ALA A 365 -37.74 19.29 -30.30
CA ALA A 365 -38.90 20.19 -30.31
C ALA A 365 -38.50 21.66 -30.32
N SER A 366 -37.41 22.02 -29.64
CA SER A 366 -36.84 23.38 -29.69
C SER A 366 -36.28 23.73 -31.07
N ASN A 367 -35.68 22.76 -31.78
CA ASN A 367 -35.17 22.93 -33.14
C ASN A 367 -36.26 22.86 -34.24
N ARG A 368 -37.39 22.16 -33.98
CA ARG A 368 -38.49 22.00 -34.95
C ARG A 368 -39.35 23.24 -35.19
N ARG A 369 -39.15 24.36 -34.47
CA ARG A 369 -39.80 25.65 -34.81
C ARG A 369 -39.45 26.18 -36.21
N ALA A 370 -38.54 25.55 -36.96
CA ALA A 370 -38.10 25.96 -38.29
C ALA A 370 -38.50 25.01 -39.45
N GLN A 371 -39.11 23.84 -39.21
CA GLN A 371 -39.46 22.88 -40.28
C GLN A 371 -40.82 22.22 -40.01
N GLU A 372 -41.83 22.59 -40.79
CA GLU A 372 -43.25 22.26 -40.57
C GLU A 372 -43.72 20.88 -41.10
N ASP A 373 -42.88 20.04 -41.69
CA ASP A 373 -43.43 18.97 -42.57
C ASP A 373 -42.96 17.52 -42.32
N THR A 374 -42.48 17.18 -41.13
CA THR A 374 -42.13 15.78 -40.82
C THR A 374 -43.12 15.14 -39.85
N LYS A 375 -43.83 14.10 -40.31
CA LYS A 375 -44.54 13.10 -39.49
C LYS A 375 -43.54 12.43 -38.53
N GLY A 376 -43.21 13.11 -37.45
CA GLY A 376 -42.36 12.57 -36.39
C GLY A 376 -43.18 11.70 -35.45
N SER A 377 -42.58 10.60 -35.01
CA SER A 377 -43.01 9.83 -33.83
C SER A 377 -43.40 10.76 -32.69
N THR A 378 -44.52 10.46 -32.04
CA THR A 378 -44.95 11.18 -30.83
C THR A 378 -44.07 10.77 -29.64
N LEU A 379 -43.87 11.67 -28.67
CA LEU A 379 -43.15 11.33 -27.43
C LEU A 379 -43.73 10.07 -26.76
N CYS A 380 -45.04 9.88 -26.82
CA CYS A 380 -45.68 8.68 -26.28
C CYS A 380 -45.25 7.41 -27.03
N GLU A 381 -45.21 7.41 -28.35
CA GLU A 381 -44.76 6.26 -29.15
C GLU A 381 -43.27 5.95 -28.86
N ASP A 382 -42.44 6.98 -28.80
CA ASP A 382 -41.02 6.86 -28.46
C ASP A 382 -40.79 6.30 -27.04
N LEU A 383 -41.59 6.73 -26.07
CA LEU A 383 -41.50 6.22 -24.69
C LEU A 383 -42.01 4.78 -24.60
N MET A 384 -43.13 4.45 -25.26
CA MET A 384 -43.66 3.09 -25.30
C MET A 384 -42.65 2.12 -25.92
N ALA A 385 -41.97 2.54 -27.00
CA ALA A 385 -40.91 1.74 -27.63
C ALA A 385 -39.78 1.38 -26.65
N GLU A 386 -39.44 2.24 -25.68
CA GLU A 386 -38.43 1.93 -24.65
C GLU A 386 -38.88 0.86 -23.65
N PHE A 387 -40.18 0.76 -23.37
CA PHE A 387 -40.74 -0.31 -22.54
C PHE A 387 -40.88 -1.62 -23.33
N GLU A 388 -41.20 -1.54 -24.62
CA GLU A 388 -41.30 -2.70 -25.53
C GLU A 388 -39.93 -3.22 -25.99
N LYS A 389 -38.85 -2.46 -25.78
CA LYS A 389 -37.50 -2.85 -26.21
C LYS A 389 -37.07 -4.19 -25.61
N ASP A 390 -37.40 -4.42 -24.34
CA ASP A 390 -37.07 -5.67 -23.64
C ASP A 390 -37.88 -6.86 -24.19
N GLU A 391 -39.11 -6.64 -24.69
CA GLU A 391 -39.95 -7.67 -25.32
C GLU A 391 -39.42 -8.09 -26.70
N ASN A 392 -38.76 -7.17 -27.40
CA ASN A 392 -38.21 -7.38 -28.73
C ASN A 392 -36.77 -7.93 -28.70
N MET A 393 -36.15 -8.08 -27.52
CA MET A 393 -34.81 -8.65 -27.42
C MET A 393 -34.81 -10.15 -27.71
N SER A 394 -33.70 -10.64 -28.29
CA SER A 394 -33.48 -12.08 -28.35
C SER A 394 -33.39 -12.63 -26.92
N CYS A 395 -33.81 -13.89 -26.74
CA CYS A 395 -33.75 -14.53 -25.43
C CYS A 395 -32.32 -14.55 -24.86
N GLU A 396 -31.31 -14.72 -25.71
CA GLU A 396 -29.90 -14.68 -25.30
C GLU A 396 -29.46 -13.29 -24.84
N ASP A 397 -29.87 -12.23 -25.55
CA ASP A 397 -29.54 -10.86 -25.15
C ASP A 397 -30.22 -10.49 -23.82
N TYR A 398 -31.49 -10.87 -23.65
CA TYR A 398 -32.20 -10.66 -22.39
C TYR A 398 -31.52 -11.36 -21.22
N VAL A 399 -31.20 -12.64 -21.36
CA VAL A 399 -30.55 -13.43 -20.30
C VAL A 399 -29.15 -12.89 -19.99
N ALA A 400 -28.40 -12.43 -20.99
CA ALA A 400 -27.09 -11.83 -20.77
C ALA A 400 -27.20 -10.53 -19.95
N VAL A 401 -28.12 -9.63 -20.30
CA VAL A 401 -28.36 -8.39 -19.56
C VAL A 401 -28.79 -8.68 -18.11
N GLU A 402 -29.72 -9.62 -17.93
CA GLU A 402 -30.20 -9.99 -16.59
C GLU A 402 -29.10 -10.65 -15.74
N MET A 403 -28.30 -11.53 -16.33
CA MET A 403 -27.17 -12.16 -15.66
C MET A 403 -26.12 -11.11 -15.25
N GLU A 404 -25.82 -10.14 -16.11
CA GLU A 404 -24.91 -9.03 -15.80
C GLU A 404 -25.39 -8.21 -14.60
N ILE A 405 -26.68 -7.84 -14.56
CA ILE A 405 -27.28 -7.10 -13.44
C ILE A 405 -27.13 -7.88 -12.13
N ILE A 406 -27.42 -9.19 -12.16
CA ILE A 406 -27.37 -10.04 -10.98
C ILE A 406 -25.93 -10.25 -10.51
N LEU A 407 -25.00 -10.47 -11.44
CA LEU A 407 -23.57 -10.56 -11.18
C LEU A 407 -23.06 -9.27 -10.53
N GLU A 408 -23.37 -8.09 -11.07
CA GLU A 408 -22.94 -6.83 -10.47
C GLU A 408 -23.52 -6.62 -9.06
N ALA A 409 -24.82 -6.88 -8.90
CA ALA A 409 -25.50 -6.74 -7.62
C ALA A 409 -24.92 -7.69 -6.56
N TYR A 410 -24.64 -8.95 -6.93
CA TYR A 410 -24.00 -9.92 -6.06
C TYR A 410 -22.56 -9.56 -5.75
N GLY A 411 -21.78 -9.19 -6.77
CA GLY A 411 -20.38 -8.79 -6.67
C GLY A 411 -20.18 -7.64 -5.69
N LYS A 412 -21.13 -6.69 -5.62
CA LYS A 412 -21.11 -5.62 -4.61
C LYS A 412 -21.25 -6.15 -3.17
N VAL A 413 -22.12 -7.12 -2.94
CA VAL A 413 -22.33 -7.71 -1.61
C VAL A 413 -21.13 -8.57 -1.21
N ALA A 414 -20.61 -9.37 -2.15
CA ALA A 414 -19.44 -10.23 -1.93
C ALA A 414 -18.15 -9.41 -1.73
N ALA A 415 -17.91 -8.38 -2.54
CA ALA A 415 -16.77 -7.47 -2.39
C ALA A 415 -16.72 -6.87 -0.99
N LYS A 416 -17.86 -6.42 -0.45
CA LYS A 416 -17.93 -5.91 0.91
C LYS A 416 -17.49 -6.96 1.95
N ARG A 417 -17.93 -8.22 1.81
CA ARG A 417 -17.49 -9.30 2.73
C ARG A 417 -15.98 -9.52 2.66
N VAL A 418 -15.39 -9.49 1.46
CA VAL A 418 -13.93 -9.61 1.28
C VAL A 418 -13.19 -8.45 1.92
N ILE A 419 -13.66 -7.23 1.67
CA ILE A 419 -13.11 -5.98 2.23
C ILE A 419 -13.16 -5.96 3.75
N ASP A 420 -14.18 -6.55 4.35
CA ASP A 420 -14.32 -6.63 5.81
C ASP A 420 -13.51 -7.81 6.39
N GLN A 421 -13.62 -9.00 5.79
CA GLN A 421 -13.11 -10.24 6.37
C GLN A 421 -11.59 -10.41 6.25
N VAL A 422 -10.99 -10.03 5.12
CA VAL A 422 -9.55 -10.19 4.91
C VAL A 422 -8.73 -9.36 5.91
N PRO A 423 -9.00 -8.05 6.12
CA PRO A 423 -8.35 -7.29 7.18
C PRO A 423 -8.60 -7.85 8.57
N MET A 424 -9.78 -8.40 8.85
CA MET A 424 -10.03 -9.06 10.14
C MET A 424 -9.10 -10.26 10.35
N ILE A 425 -8.86 -11.07 9.31
CA ILE A 425 -7.88 -12.17 9.37
C ILE A 425 -6.48 -11.63 9.67
N LEU A 426 -6.05 -10.58 8.96
CA LEU A 426 -4.74 -9.94 9.16
C LEU A 426 -4.57 -9.31 10.54
N GLN A 427 -5.65 -8.74 11.09
CA GLN A 427 -5.68 -8.20 12.44
C GLN A 427 -5.56 -9.32 13.48
N ARG A 428 -6.19 -10.47 13.25
CA ARG A 428 -6.01 -11.66 14.10
C ARG A 428 -4.57 -12.17 14.05
N MET A 429 -3.97 -12.24 12.85
CA MET A 429 -2.55 -12.59 12.69
C MET A 429 -1.66 -11.65 13.50
N THR A 430 -1.88 -10.34 13.40
CA THR A 430 -1.09 -9.34 14.13
C THR A 430 -1.19 -9.54 15.64
N ARG A 431 -2.40 -9.78 16.17
CA ARG A 431 -2.63 -10.04 17.60
C ARG A 431 -2.06 -11.40 18.04
N SER A 432 -2.12 -12.42 17.20
CA SER A 432 -1.63 -13.75 17.55
C SER A 432 -0.11 -13.77 17.65
N VAL A 433 0.60 -13.05 16.79
CA VAL A 433 2.06 -12.95 16.79
C VAL A 433 2.61 -12.48 18.13
N GLU A 434 2.03 -11.46 18.75
CA GLU A 434 2.47 -10.96 20.06
C GLU A 434 2.43 -12.08 21.12
N SER A 435 1.30 -12.77 21.24
CA SER A 435 1.13 -13.87 22.20
C SER A 435 2.04 -15.07 21.89
N GLN A 436 2.33 -15.32 20.60
CA GLN A 436 3.23 -16.39 20.17
C GLN A 436 4.68 -16.05 20.47
N LEU A 437 5.11 -14.81 20.21
CA LEU A 437 6.44 -14.30 20.56
C LEU A 437 6.66 -14.35 22.07
N GLN A 438 5.68 -13.87 22.85
CA GLN A 438 5.74 -13.96 24.29
C GLN A 438 5.97 -15.40 24.73
N ARG A 439 5.18 -16.37 24.24
CA ARG A 439 5.38 -17.78 24.56
C ARG A 439 6.75 -18.31 24.14
N ALA A 440 7.20 -18.02 22.92
CA ALA A 440 8.50 -18.46 22.41
C ALA A 440 9.66 -17.94 23.27
N PHE A 441 9.61 -16.66 23.66
CA PHE A 441 10.65 -16.04 24.49
C PHE A 441 10.65 -16.51 25.94
N HIS A 442 9.52 -16.97 26.48
CA HIS A 442 9.47 -17.55 27.83
C HIS A 442 10.00 -18.99 27.88
N GLN A 443 10.23 -19.65 26.74
CA GLN A 443 10.75 -21.02 26.68
C GLN A 443 12.27 -21.11 26.76
N ILE A 444 12.99 -19.99 26.75
CA ILE A 444 14.46 -19.99 26.84
C ILE A 444 14.90 -20.47 28.23
N THR A 445 15.80 -21.46 28.26
CA THR A 445 16.33 -22.04 29.51
C THR A 445 17.56 -21.29 30.03
N ASP A 446 17.90 -21.49 31.30
CA ASP A 446 19.06 -20.87 31.94
C ASP A 446 20.38 -21.35 31.30
N GLU A 447 20.43 -22.59 30.81
CA GLU A 447 21.57 -23.14 30.05
C GLU A 447 21.75 -22.42 28.71
N GLN A 448 20.66 -22.22 27.97
CA GLN A 448 20.68 -21.50 26.69
C GLN A 448 21.10 -20.04 26.89
N LEU A 449 20.59 -19.38 27.94
CA LEU A 449 21.02 -18.01 28.29
C LEU A 449 22.51 -17.97 28.60
N SER A 450 23.03 -18.96 29.31
CA SER A 450 24.45 -19.04 29.66
C SER A 450 25.35 -19.23 28.44
N GLU A 451 24.91 -20.02 27.46
CA GLU A 451 25.60 -20.20 26.19
C GLU A 451 25.56 -18.91 25.32
N MET A 452 24.38 -18.28 25.24
CA MET A 452 24.16 -17.14 24.34
C MET A 452 24.65 -15.79 24.89
N MET A 453 24.75 -15.65 26.22
CA MET A 453 25.15 -14.42 26.89
C MET A 453 26.57 -14.51 27.46
N TYR A 454 27.47 -15.17 26.72
CA TYR A 454 28.87 -15.25 27.09
C TYR A 454 29.55 -13.88 26.99
N GLU A 455 30.09 -13.40 28.10
CA GLU A 455 30.93 -12.21 28.14
C GLU A 455 32.39 -12.60 27.83
N SER A 456 33.05 -11.89 26.90
CA SER A 456 34.45 -12.16 26.60
C SER A 456 35.34 -11.95 27.83
N SER A 457 36.46 -12.69 27.90
CA SER A 457 37.49 -12.49 28.94
C SER A 457 37.99 -11.05 28.98
N ASP A 458 38.03 -10.40 27.83
CA ASP A 458 38.47 -9.00 27.70
C ASP A 458 37.44 -8.04 28.27
N PHE A 459 36.14 -8.28 28.04
CA PHE A 459 35.06 -7.49 28.61
C PHE A 459 35.05 -7.61 30.14
N THR A 460 35.09 -8.85 30.66
CA THR A 460 35.08 -9.11 32.10
C THR A 460 36.31 -8.50 32.78
N THR A 461 37.49 -8.63 32.18
CA THR A 461 38.74 -8.03 32.69
C THR A 461 38.66 -6.49 32.66
N LYS A 462 38.18 -5.91 31.56
CA LYS A 462 38.01 -4.45 31.45
C LYS A 462 36.99 -3.94 32.47
N HIS A 463 35.87 -4.64 32.64
CA HIS A 463 34.82 -4.28 33.60
C HIS A 463 35.35 -4.33 35.03
N ALA A 464 36.05 -5.41 35.40
CA ALA A 464 36.68 -5.56 36.70
C ALA A 464 37.72 -4.45 36.97
N ARG A 465 38.56 -4.14 35.97
CA ARG A 465 39.56 -3.06 36.07
C ARG A 465 38.90 -1.70 36.28
N MET A 466 37.87 -1.37 35.51
CA MET A 466 37.16 -0.09 35.63
C MET A 466 36.41 0.03 36.97
N THR A 467 35.80 -1.07 37.41
CA THR A 467 35.14 -1.14 38.72
C THR A 467 36.13 -0.91 39.87
N ALA A 468 37.30 -1.54 39.81
CA ALA A 468 38.38 -1.35 40.79
C ALA A 468 38.90 0.10 40.78
N GLN A 469 39.17 0.64 39.59
CA GLN A 469 39.64 2.02 39.41
C GLN A 469 38.65 3.04 39.99
N LEU A 470 37.35 2.85 39.78
CA LEU A 470 36.30 3.72 40.30
C LEU A 470 36.24 3.65 41.84
N LYS A 471 36.33 2.44 42.41
CA LYS A 471 36.38 2.23 43.86
C LYS A 471 37.60 2.90 44.50
N ASP A 472 38.77 2.78 43.88
CA ASP A 472 40.00 3.42 44.35
C ASP A 472 39.88 4.95 44.30
N MET A 473 39.33 5.50 43.22
CA MET A 473 39.08 6.95 43.09
C MET A 473 38.09 7.46 44.13
N ASP A 474 37.02 6.72 44.42
CA ASP A 474 36.05 7.08 45.47
C ASP A 474 36.68 7.03 46.87
N ALA A 475 37.52 6.04 47.15
CA ALA A 475 38.26 5.95 48.40
C ALA A 475 39.23 7.14 48.57
N VAL A 476 39.96 7.51 47.50
CA VAL A 476 40.84 8.68 47.51
C VAL A 476 40.05 9.97 47.74
N ARG A 477 38.90 10.16 47.07
CA ARG A 477 38.02 11.33 47.31
C ARG A 477 37.53 11.39 48.75
N ALA A 478 37.14 10.26 49.33
CA ALA A 478 36.72 10.18 50.73
C ALA A 478 37.84 10.59 51.69
N ALA A 479 39.05 10.07 51.49
CA ALA A 479 40.23 10.44 52.28
C ALA A 479 40.57 11.94 52.15
N PHE A 480 40.48 12.51 50.95
CA PHE A 480 40.69 13.96 50.75
C PHE A 480 39.65 14.82 51.47
N ARG A 481 38.37 14.42 51.44
CA ARG A 481 37.31 15.11 52.19
C ARG A 481 37.56 15.07 53.70
N GLU A 482 38.01 13.92 54.21
CA GLU A 482 38.39 13.76 55.62
C GLU A 482 39.58 14.65 56.00
N MET A 483 40.60 14.73 55.14
CA MET A 483 41.74 15.63 55.35
C MET A 483 41.33 17.11 55.34
N GLN A 484 40.44 17.51 54.43
CA GLN A 484 39.93 18.88 54.37
C GLN A 484 39.11 19.25 55.62
N THR A 485 38.25 18.33 56.09
CA THR A 485 37.49 18.54 57.34
C THR A 485 38.39 18.59 58.56
N LYS A 486 39.44 17.75 58.65
CA LYS A 486 40.45 17.84 59.72
C LYS A 486 41.21 19.15 59.68
N ARG A 487 41.63 19.63 58.49
CA ARG A 487 42.30 20.92 58.32
C ARG A 487 41.42 22.08 58.76
N ALA A 488 40.14 22.06 58.39
CA ALA A 488 39.16 23.09 58.79
C ALA A 488 38.87 23.11 60.31
N ARG A 489 39.19 22.04 61.05
CA ARG A 489 39.09 21.99 62.52
C ARG A 489 40.35 22.48 63.23
N LEU A 490 41.49 22.49 62.54
CA LEU A 490 42.80 22.89 63.08
C LEU A 490 43.16 24.34 62.79
N CYS A 491 42.52 24.94 61.76
CA CYS A 491 42.55 26.37 61.49
C CYS A 491 41.38 27.03 62.22
#